data_AF-A0A4Q3F2D9-F1
#
_entry.id   AF-A0A4Q3F2D9-F1
#
_cell.length_a   1.000
_cell.length_b   1.000
_cell.length_c   1.000
_cell.angle_alpha   90.00
_cell.angle_beta   90.00
_cell.angle_gamma   90.00
#
_symmetry.space_group_name_H-M   'P 1'
#
loop_
_entity.id
_entity.type
_entity.pdbx_description
1 polymer ?
#
loop_
_entity_poly.entity_id
_entity_poly.type
_entity_poly.pdbx_seq_one_letter_code
_entity_poly.pdbx_strand_id
1 'polypeptide(L)'
;MPTPEIIDFENELNSILNYWLIYTPDKRYGGFFGKINHENQVYTQAPKGSVLNARILWSFSAAYNHNQNPEYLELAKRSFDYIRNYFIDEIYGGVFWTVDYLGLPLDTKKQIYALAFTIYGLAEYYRACEDVLALALAKKLFLVIEKYSFDPEKGGYLEA
;
A
#
# COMPACT_ATOMS: atom_id res chain seq x y z
N MET A 1 -32.30 -8.75 -12.26
CA MET A 1 -32.13 -7.98 -11.01
C MET A 1 -31.10 -8.72 -10.16
N PRO A 2 -30.12 -8.04 -9.54
CA PRO A 2 -29.19 -8.69 -8.62
C PRO A 2 -29.94 -9.33 -7.45
N THR A 3 -29.38 -10.39 -6.89
CA THR A 3 -29.95 -11.05 -5.70
C THR A 3 -29.74 -10.17 -4.46
N PRO A 4 -30.55 -10.32 -3.39
CA PRO A 4 -30.37 -9.57 -2.14
C PRO A 4 -28.94 -9.68 -1.57
N GLU A 5 -28.32 -10.87 -1.65
CA GLU A 5 -26.95 -11.10 -1.19
C GLU A 5 -25.91 -10.25 -1.94
N ILE A 6 -26.10 -10.01 -3.24
CA ILE A 6 -25.22 -9.13 -4.03
C ILE A 6 -25.39 -7.67 -3.60
N ILE A 7 -26.62 -7.25 -3.29
CA ILE A 7 -26.90 -5.89 -2.83
C ILE A 7 -26.24 -5.64 -1.47
N ASP A 8 -26.32 -6.60 -0.55
CA ASP A 8 -25.70 -6.50 0.77
C ASP A 8 -24.17 -6.44 0.66
N PHE A 9 -23.57 -7.23 -0.24
CA PHE A 9 -22.13 -7.18 -0.51
C PHE A 9 -21.69 -5.82 -1.05
N GLU A 10 -22.39 -5.27 -2.05
CA GLU A 10 -22.07 -3.95 -2.62
C GLU A 10 -22.22 -2.83 -1.60
N ASN A 11 -23.25 -2.88 -0.75
CA ASN A 11 -23.45 -1.90 0.32
C ASN A 11 -22.29 -1.93 1.32
N GLU A 12 -21.86 -3.12 1.74
CA GLU A 12 -20.75 -3.26 2.69
C GLU A 12 -19.41 -2.86 2.07
N LEU A 13 -19.15 -3.24 0.81
CA LEU A 13 -17.96 -2.80 0.07
C LEU A 13 -17.89 -1.26 0.01
N ASN A 14 -18.99 -0.61 -0.35
CA ASN A 14 -19.08 0.85 -0.39
C ASN A 14 -18.90 1.47 1.00
N SER A 15 -19.47 0.87 2.04
CA SER A 15 -19.30 1.32 3.44
C SER A 15 -17.83 1.31 3.85
N ILE A 16 -17.13 0.21 3.59
CA ILE A 16 -15.69 0.06 3.90
C ILE A 16 -14.87 1.08 3.10
N LEU A 17 -15.05 1.15 1.78
CA LEU A 17 -14.28 2.07 0.94
C LEU A 17 -14.50 3.53 1.33
N ASN A 18 -15.75 3.93 1.62
CA ASN A 18 -16.07 5.28 2.06
C ASN A 18 -15.43 5.61 3.40
N TYR A 19 -15.41 4.66 4.36
CA TYR A 19 -14.73 4.89 5.63
C TYR A 19 -13.24 5.18 5.42
N TRP A 20 -12.54 4.34 4.64
CA TRP A 20 -11.12 4.53 4.36
C TRP A 20 -10.85 5.84 3.63
N LEU A 21 -11.68 6.18 2.65
CA LEU A 21 -11.55 7.41 1.86
C LEU A 21 -11.74 8.68 2.70
N ILE A 22 -12.68 8.67 3.66
CA ILE A 22 -13.03 9.86 4.45
C ILE A 22 -12.11 10.05 5.66
N TYR A 23 -11.85 8.98 6.42
CA TYR A 23 -11.28 9.12 7.77
C TYR A 23 -9.78 8.87 7.88
N THR A 24 -9.19 8.17 6.90
CA THR A 24 -7.79 7.73 6.99
C THR A 24 -6.74 8.65 6.34
N PRO A 25 -7.05 9.52 5.36
CA PRO A 25 -6.04 10.39 4.76
C PRO A 25 -5.47 11.41 5.73
N ASP A 26 -4.14 11.41 5.89
CA ASP A 26 -3.44 12.40 6.71
C ASP A 26 -3.12 13.65 5.87
N LYS A 27 -4.04 14.62 5.88
CA LYS A 27 -3.88 15.87 5.10
C LYS A 27 -2.70 16.74 5.58
N ARG A 28 -2.14 16.51 6.77
CA ARG A 28 -1.06 17.32 7.33
C ARG A 28 0.32 16.81 6.94
N TYR A 29 0.55 15.50 7.04
CA TYR A 29 1.87 14.90 6.77
C TYR A 29 1.90 13.95 5.57
N GLY A 30 0.82 13.91 4.77
CA GLY A 30 0.75 13.05 3.59
C GLY A 30 0.47 11.60 3.92
N GLY A 31 0.12 10.82 2.90
CA GLY A 31 -0.26 9.41 3.06
C GLY A 31 -1.49 9.26 3.96
N PHE A 32 -1.43 8.30 4.88
CA PHE A 32 -2.54 7.90 5.75
C PHE A 32 -2.11 7.88 7.21
N PHE A 33 -3.06 8.05 8.13
CA PHE A 33 -2.79 7.89 9.55
C PHE A 33 -2.33 6.46 9.85
N GLY A 34 -1.25 6.33 10.63
CA GLY A 34 -0.72 5.02 11.02
C GLY A 34 -1.59 4.27 12.03
N LYS A 35 -2.46 5.00 12.76
CA LYS A 35 -3.35 4.42 13.77
C LYS A 35 -4.59 5.28 14.01
N ILE A 36 -5.74 4.61 14.03
CA ILE A 36 -7.06 5.13 14.46
C ILE A 36 -7.63 4.10 15.44
N ASN A 37 -8.14 4.52 16.61
CA ASN A 37 -8.78 3.59 17.54
C ASN A 37 -10.25 3.30 17.17
N HIS A 38 -10.89 2.42 17.95
CA HIS A 38 -12.30 2.05 17.75
C HIS A 38 -13.30 3.20 17.98
N GLU A 39 -12.88 4.32 18.56
CA GLU A 39 -13.71 5.54 18.74
C GLU A 39 -13.47 6.56 17.61
N ASN A 40 -12.78 6.19 16.53
CA ASN A 40 -12.35 7.08 15.45
C ASN A 40 -11.41 8.22 15.89
N GLN A 41 -10.69 8.04 17.00
CA GLN A 41 -9.67 8.99 17.42
C GLN A 41 -8.34 8.67 16.72
N VAL A 42 -7.80 9.70 16.06
CA VAL A 42 -6.57 9.62 15.29
C VAL A 42 -5.35 9.86 16.19
N TYR A 43 -4.35 8.98 16.10
CA TYR A 43 -3.04 9.21 16.70
C TYR A 43 -2.13 9.85 15.66
N THR A 44 -2.13 11.18 15.60
CA THR A 44 -1.47 11.97 14.53
C THR A 44 0.03 11.76 14.42
N GLN A 45 0.68 11.27 15.47
CA GLN A 45 2.12 10.98 15.51
C GLN A 45 2.44 9.49 15.48
N ALA A 46 1.45 8.62 15.24
CA ALA A 46 1.69 7.19 15.11
C ALA A 46 2.60 6.90 13.88
N PRO A 47 3.57 5.98 14.00
CA PRO A 47 4.36 5.52 12.87
C PRO A 47 3.48 4.98 11.74
N LYS A 48 3.93 5.18 10.50
CA LYS A 48 3.25 4.70 9.29
C LYS A 48 3.97 3.45 8.79
N GLY A 49 3.22 2.36 8.58
CA GLY A 49 3.77 1.08 8.12
C GLY A 49 3.70 0.90 6.61
N SER A 50 4.71 0.30 6.00
CA SER A 50 4.74 0.05 4.55
C SER A 50 3.66 -0.93 4.11
N VAL A 51 3.46 -2.02 4.87
CA VAL A 51 2.41 -3.01 4.60
C VAL A 51 1.01 -2.37 4.60
N LEU A 52 0.73 -1.46 5.54
CA LEU A 52 -0.53 -0.72 5.57
C LEU A 52 -0.72 0.10 4.29
N ASN A 53 0.28 0.91 3.91
CA ASN A 53 0.20 1.75 2.71
C ASN A 53 0.10 0.90 1.43
N ALA A 54 0.84 -0.20 1.34
CA ALA A 54 0.77 -1.14 0.22
C ALA A 54 -0.62 -1.78 0.08
N ARG A 55 -1.28 -2.12 1.20
CA ARG A 55 -2.66 -2.62 1.20
C ARG A 55 -3.66 -1.55 0.77
N ILE A 56 -3.50 -0.32 1.22
CA ILE A 56 -4.35 0.80 0.77
C ILE A 56 -4.17 1.02 -0.75
N LEU A 57 -2.93 0.99 -1.23
CA LEU A 57 -2.62 1.10 -2.66
C LEU A 57 -3.35 0.00 -3.44
N TRP A 58 -3.19 -1.25 -3.03
CA TRP A 58 -3.85 -2.39 -3.68
C TRP A 58 -5.37 -2.26 -3.65
N SER A 59 -5.96 -2.02 -2.47
CA SER A 59 -7.42 -2.00 -2.29
C SER A 59 -8.09 -0.93 -3.14
N PHE A 60 -7.55 0.29 -3.18
CA PHE A 60 -8.14 1.38 -3.96
C PHE A 60 -7.86 1.26 -5.46
N SER A 61 -6.75 0.62 -5.85
CA SER A 61 -6.50 0.27 -7.25
C SER A 61 -7.47 -0.81 -7.74
N ALA A 62 -7.69 -1.85 -6.94
CA ALA A 62 -8.65 -2.91 -7.23
C ALA A 62 -10.09 -2.37 -7.23
N ALA A 63 -10.43 -1.48 -6.29
CA ALA A 63 -11.73 -0.81 -6.27
C ALA A 63 -11.95 0.02 -7.54
N TYR A 64 -10.94 0.75 -8.02
CA TYR A 64 -11.02 1.49 -9.29
C TYR A 64 -11.20 0.57 -10.50
N ASN A 65 -10.49 -0.57 -10.53
CA ASN A 65 -10.64 -1.59 -11.57
C ASN A 65 -12.05 -2.20 -11.58
N HIS A 66 -12.66 -2.35 -10.40
CA HIS A 66 -14.02 -2.87 -10.27
C HIS A 66 -15.08 -1.83 -10.62
N ASN A 67 -14.92 -0.59 -10.13
CA ASN A 67 -15.79 0.55 -10.38
C ASN A 67 -14.92 1.79 -10.59
N GLN A 68 -15.01 2.41 -11.77
CA GLN A 68 -14.15 3.52 -12.20
C GLN A 68 -14.49 4.86 -11.51
N ASN A 69 -14.72 4.85 -10.19
CA ASN A 69 -14.87 6.06 -9.39
C ASN A 69 -13.51 6.77 -9.29
N PRO A 70 -13.37 8.01 -9.80
CA PRO A 70 -12.11 8.73 -9.82
C PRO A 70 -11.52 8.97 -8.42
N GLU A 71 -12.34 9.04 -7.36
CA GLU A 71 -11.83 9.22 -6.00
C GLU A 71 -11.03 7.99 -5.51
N TYR A 72 -11.35 6.80 -6.01
CA TYR A 72 -10.57 5.60 -5.69
C TYR A 72 -9.19 5.66 -6.32
N LEU A 73 -9.10 6.10 -7.58
CA LEU A 73 -7.80 6.28 -8.23
C LEU A 73 -6.97 7.38 -7.57
N GLU A 74 -7.60 8.49 -7.14
CA GLU A 74 -6.93 9.54 -6.40
C GLU A 74 -6.33 9.02 -5.09
N LEU A 75 -7.08 8.19 -4.36
CA LEU A 75 -6.59 7.61 -3.11
C LEU A 75 -5.50 6.56 -3.32
N ALA A 76 -5.61 5.74 -4.37
CA ALA A 76 -4.55 4.83 -4.78
C ALA A 76 -3.27 5.61 -5.13
N LYS A 77 -3.39 6.68 -5.94
CA LYS A 77 -2.28 7.57 -6.28
C LYS A 77 -1.62 8.19 -5.06
N ARG A 78 -2.42 8.64 -4.08
CA ARG A 78 -1.91 9.15 -2.81
C ARG A 78 -1.04 8.13 -2.07
N SER A 79 -1.45 6.86 -2.07
CA SER A 79 -0.67 5.79 -1.46
C SER A 79 0.61 5.50 -2.25
N PHE A 80 0.52 5.44 -3.58
CA PHE A 80 1.67 5.25 -4.46
C PHE A 80 2.74 6.34 -4.25
N ASP A 81 2.33 7.61 -4.27
CA ASP A 81 3.25 8.73 -4.07
C ASP A 81 3.91 8.68 -2.68
N TYR A 82 3.17 8.28 -1.64
CA TYR A 82 3.74 8.13 -0.30
C TYR A 82 4.73 6.97 -0.19
N ILE A 83 4.41 5.81 -0.79
CA ILE A 83 5.32 4.66 -0.87
C ILE A 83 6.62 5.06 -1.57
N ARG A 84 6.52 5.61 -2.78
CA ARG A 84 7.69 6.00 -3.57
C ARG A 84 8.57 7.01 -2.83
N ASN A 85 7.97 8.00 -2.17
CA ASN A 85 8.73 9.11 -1.59
C ASN A 85 9.35 8.80 -0.21
N TYR A 86 8.75 7.90 0.58
CA TYR A 86 9.15 7.72 1.99
C TYR A 86 9.52 6.28 2.37
N PHE A 87 8.93 5.27 1.73
CA PHE A 87 9.20 3.88 2.09
C PHE A 87 10.30 3.22 1.26
N ILE A 88 10.55 3.71 0.03
CA ILE A 88 11.61 3.16 -0.81
C ILE A 88 12.97 3.62 -0.32
N ASP A 89 13.84 2.66 -0.05
CA ASP A 89 15.24 2.94 0.26
C ASP A 89 16.03 3.06 -1.05
N GLU A 90 16.36 4.28 -1.44
CA GLU A 90 17.12 4.54 -2.67
C GLU A 90 18.62 4.20 -2.55
N ILE A 91 19.14 4.03 -1.34
CA ILE A 91 20.56 3.71 -1.10
C ILE A 91 20.78 2.21 -1.20
N TYR A 92 19.99 1.41 -0.47
CA TYR A 92 20.18 -0.04 -0.37
C TYR A 92 19.12 -0.85 -1.12
N GLY A 93 18.08 -0.21 -1.67
CA GLY A 93 16.94 -0.88 -2.29
C GLY A 93 15.97 -1.48 -1.28
N GLY A 94 14.80 -1.92 -1.75
CA GLY A 94 13.75 -2.47 -0.89
C GLY A 94 12.86 -1.41 -0.24
N VAL A 95 12.12 -1.83 0.78
CA VAL A 95 11.08 -1.04 1.44
C VAL A 95 11.33 -1.04 2.94
N PHE A 96 11.36 0.14 3.58
CA PHE A 96 11.42 0.23 5.04
C PHE A 96 10.18 -0.40 5.70
N TRP A 97 10.33 -0.96 6.89
CA TRP A 97 9.20 -1.54 7.62
C TRP A 97 8.24 -0.44 8.09
N THR A 98 8.78 0.61 8.71
CA THR A 98 8.03 1.78 9.16
C THR A 98 8.79 3.07 8.95
N VAL A 99 8.03 4.15 8.76
CA VAL A 99 8.50 5.54 8.86
C VAL A 99 7.76 6.21 10.02
N ASP A 100 8.33 7.31 10.54
CA ASP A 100 7.62 8.15 11.49
C ASP A 100 6.47 8.93 10.81
N TYR A 101 5.77 9.76 11.58
CA TYR A 101 4.64 10.53 11.06
C TYR A 101 5.05 11.59 10.01
N LEU A 102 6.32 12.00 9.99
CA LEU A 102 6.90 12.94 9.02
C LEU A 102 7.44 12.23 7.77
N GLY A 103 7.48 10.90 7.76
CA GLY A 103 8.03 10.09 6.67
C GLY A 103 9.52 9.80 6.80
N LEU A 104 10.15 10.09 7.94
CA LEU A 104 11.54 9.71 8.19
C LEU A 104 11.64 8.22 8.53
N PRO A 105 12.66 7.48 8.05
CA PRO A 105 12.81 6.06 8.34
C PRO A 105 12.88 5.79 9.86
N LEU A 106 12.06 4.86 10.36
CA LEU A 106 11.99 4.51 11.77
C LEU A 106 12.48 3.07 12.02
N ASP A 107 11.84 2.08 11.40
CA ASP A 107 12.34 0.69 11.35
C ASP A 107 12.75 0.38 9.92
N THR A 108 14.06 0.26 9.70
CA THR A 108 14.66 0.11 8.37
C THR A 108 14.82 -1.34 7.92
N LYS A 109 14.34 -2.31 8.71
CA LYS A 109 14.38 -3.73 8.34
C LYS A 109 13.66 -3.98 7.00
N LYS A 110 14.27 -4.81 6.16
CA LYS A 110 13.76 -5.15 4.82
C LYS A 110 13.13 -6.54 4.86
N GLN A 111 11.91 -6.61 5.38
CA GLN A 111 11.16 -7.87 5.38
C GLN A 111 10.58 -8.15 4.00
N ILE A 112 10.82 -9.34 3.45
CA ILE A 112 10.26 -9.74 2.14
C ILE A 112 8.74 -9.64 2.13
N TYR A 113 8.09 -9.88 3.27
CA TYR A 113 6.65 -9.66 3.41
C TYR A 113 6.24 -8.23 3.00
N ALA A 114 6.97 -7.21 3.46
CA ALA A 114 6.71 -5.82 3.08
C ALA A 114 7.03 -5.55 1.61
N LEU A 115 8.13 -6.10 1.08
CA LEU A 115 8.47 -5.96 -0.34
C LEU A 115 7.40 -6.62 -1.23
N ALA A 116 6.94 -7.83 -0.89
CA ALA A 116 5.93 -8.57 -1.62
C ALA A 116 4.58 -7.85 -1.65
N PHE A 117 4.11 -7.34 -0.50
CA PHE A 117 2.89 -6.51 -0.47
C PHE A 117 3.05 -5.23 -1.30
N THR A 118 4.23 -4.60 -1.27
CA THR A 118 4.50 -3.39 -2.05
C THR A 118 4.47 -3.70 -3.55
N ILE A 119 5.11 -4.78 -4.00
CA ILE A 119 5.04 -5.25 -5.39
C ILE A 119 3.59 -5.53 -5.79
N TYR A 120 2.83 -6.21 -4.94
CA TYR A 120 1.42 -6.54 -5.19
C TYR A 120 0.56 -5.28 -5.38
N GLY A 121 0.69 -4.29 -4.49
CA GLY A 121 0.00 -3.00 -4.63
C GLY A 121 0.42 -2.22 -5.88
N LEU A 122 1.72 -2.17 -6.18
CA LEU A 122 2.24 -1.48 -7.37
C LEU A 122 1.76 -2.12 -8.68
N ALA A 123 1.69 -3.45 -8.74
CA ALA A 123 1.20 -4.16 -9.92
C ALA A 123 -0.30 -3.90 -10.15
N GLU A 124 -1.10 -3.90 -9.08
CA GLU A 124 -2.53 -3.57 -9.17
C GLU A 124 -2.77 -2.11 -9.57
N TYR A 125 -1.98 -1.19 -9.04
CA TYR A 125 -2.04 0.23 -9.40
C TYR A 125 -1.65 0.46 -10.87
N TYR A 126 -0.59 -0.19 -11.36
CA TYR A 126 -0.26 -0.17 -12.78
C TYR A 126 -1.41 -0.71 -13.64
N ARG A 127 -2.07 -1.80 -13.21
CA ARG A 127 -3.24 -2.34 -13.92
C ARG A 127 -4.41 -1.34 -13.97
N ALA A 128 -4.57 -0.52 -12.93
CA ALA A 128 -5.63 0.47 -12.81
C ALA A 128 -5.43 1.72 -13.68
N CYS A 129 -4.20 2.21 -13.85
CA CYS A 129 -3.97 3.51 -14.49
C CYS A 129 -2.77 3.59 -15.44
N GLU A 130 -2.09 2.47 -15.70
CA GLU A 130 -0.92 2.37 -16.57
C GLU A 130 0.26 3.30 -16.20
N ASP A 131 0.38 3.68 -14.91
CA ASP A 131 1.52 4.47 -14.43
C ASP A 131 2.82 3.64 -14.49
N VAL A 132 3.62 3.91 -15.53
CA VAL A 132 4.87 3.19 -15.81
C VAL A 132 5.90 3.27 -14.68
N LEU A 133 5.84 4.29 -13.82
CA LEU A 133 6.71 4.39 -12.66
C LEU A 133 6.39 3.31 -11.62
N ALA A 134 5.11 2.95 -11.47
CA ALA A 134 4.70 1.89 -10.56
C ALA A 134 5.21 0.52 -11.04
N LEU A 135 5.10 0.24 -12.33
CA LEU A 135 5.65 -0.99 -12.92
C LEU A 135 7.18 -1.06 -12.79
N ALA A 136 7.87 0.06 -13.05
CA ALA A 136 9.33 0.11 -12.91
C ALA A 136 9.76 -0.16 -11.46
N LEU A 137 9.06 0.42 -10.48
CA LEU A 137 9.34 0.21 -9.07
C LEU A 137 9.03 -1.23 -8.63
N ALA A 138 7.92 -1.82 -9.10
CA ALA A 138 7.58 -3.22 -8.82
C ALA A 138 8.68 -4.18 -9.32
N LYS A 139 9.18 -3.96 -10.54
CA LYS A 139 10.30 -4.74 -11.11
C LYS A 139 11.59 -4.54 -10.32
N LYS A 140 11.91 -3.30 -9.89
CA LYS A 140 13.08 -3.02 -9.05
C LYS A 140 13.01 -3.80 -7.73
N LEU A 141 11.85 -3.81 -7.07
CA LEU A 141 11.66 -4.53 -5.81
C LEU A 141 11.70 -6.05 -5.99
N PHE A 142 11.12 -6.58 -7.08
CA PHE A 142 11.24 -8.00 -7.42
C PHE A 142 12.71 -8.41 -7.55
N LEU A 143 13.51 -7.65 -8.30
CA LEU A 143 14.94 -7.92 -8.46
C LEU A 143 15.72 -7.84 -7.13
N VAL A 144 15.27 -7.01 -6.17
CA VAL A 144 15.85 -6.98 -4.82
C VAL A 144 15.55 -8.28 -4.07
N ILE A 145 14.32 -8.81 -4.14
CA ILE A 145 13.97 -10.09 -3.53
C ILE A 145 14.82 -11.22 -4.15
N GLU A 146 14.85 -11.31 -5.49
CA GLU A 146 15.62 -12.34 -6.20
C GLU A 146 17.11 -12.30 -5.84
N LYS A 147 17.68 -11.10 -5.73
CA LYS A 147 19.11 -10.93 -5.47
C LYS A 147 19.52 -11.29 -4.05
N TYR A 148 18.68 -10.95 -3.07
CA TYR A 148 19.10 -10.97 -1.66
C TYR A 148 18.40 -12.04 -0.80
N SER A 149 17.28 -12.58 -1.25
CA SER A 149 16.47 -13.49 -0.44
C SER A 149 16.31 -14.89 -1.03
N PHE A 150 16.42 -15.04 -2.36
CA PHE A 150 16.30 -16.35 -2.99
C PHE A 150 17.40 -17.31 -2.50
N ASP A 151 16.99 -18.47 -2.01
CA ASP A 151 17.90 -19.55 -1.62
C ASP A 151 18.02 -20.55 -2.78
N PRO A 152 19.13 -20.54 -3.56
CA PRO A 152 19.30 -21.44 -4.70
C PRO A 152 19.55 -22.90 -4.28
N GLU A 153 19.94 -23.16 -3.04
CA GLU A 153 20.22 -24.52 -2.56
C GLU A 153 18.95 -25.23 -2.10
N LYS A 154 18.09 -24.52 -1.35
CA LYS A 154 16.85 -25.08 -0.78
C LYS A 154 15.59 -24.72 -1.55
N GLY A 155 15.67 -23.73 -2.44
CA GLY A 155 14.51 -23.07 -3.03
C GLY A 155 13.77 -22.19 -2.01
N GLY A 156 12.91 -21.32 -2.51
CA GLY A 156 12.15 -20.37 -1.68
C GLY A 156 12.97 -19.12 -1.32
N TYR A 157 12.53 -18.44 -0.26
CA TYR A 157 13.00 -17.10 0.12
C TYR A 157 13.25 -17.02 1.63
N LEU A 158 14.41 -16.51 2.03
CA LEU A 158 14.81 -16.33 3.43
C LEU A 158 14.04 -15.18 4.07
N GLU A 159 13.23 -15.41 5.11
CA GLU A 159 12.51 -14.33 5.80
C GLU A 159 13.40 -13.62 6.85
N ALA A 160 13.71 -12.34 6.56
CA ALA A 160 14.46 -11.36 7.37
C ALA A 160 15.99 -11.53 7.43
#